data_AF-A0A968XJI5-F1
#
_entry.id   AF-A0A968XJI5-F1
#
_cell.length_a   1.000
_cell.length_b   1.000
_cell.length_c   1.000
_cell.angle_alpha   90.00
_cell.angle_beta   90.00
_cell.angle_gamma   90.00
#
_symmetry.space_group_name_H-M   'P 1'
#
loop_
_entity.id
_entity.type
_entity.pdbx_description
1 polymer ?
#
loop_
_entity_poly.entity_id
_entity_poly.type
_entity_poly.pdbx_seq_one_letter_code
_entity_poly.pdbx_strand_id
1 'polypeptide(L)'
;MNIEISGNMQRASAMVSSNIVEEDADDDLDSLQKNQTYSPVNLTYTPSSARTRANMQAFIAHARKSGAGQGAQMEQLLGSVDAVGLVGGAMDGMGLDRNNVAHAYAMYWAVYWGLANKVYDRPSSRAMQAVARQAERGFASSAEFAASSEADKQMMAEELMVNALILDSVSEEAKTNKAVADQMAKASMEGSRKSGLEFDKMTLTEEGFVPKGSKGSDASDAKDAADPLSSGNALASTDGDGKDSKDGLSTTQLALIAAAAGAGLGGIFLAGKAAGRKG
;
A
#
# COMPACT_ATOMS: atom_id res chain seq x y z
N MET A 1 -12.25 18.44 6.71
CA MET A 1 -10.79 18.49 6.68
C MET A 1 -10.34 17.25 5.93
N ASN A 2 -10.80 17.12 4.68
CA ASN A 2 -10.88 15.81 3.99
C ASN A 2 -10.44 15.91 2.51
N ILE A 3 -9.83 17.03 2.13
CA ILE A 3 -9.22 17.25 0.80
C ILE A 3 -7.69 17.10 0.89
N GLU A 4 -7.13 17.17 2.10
CA GLU A 4 -5.68 17.35 2.30
C GLU A 4 -4.89 16.02 2.44
N ILE A 5 -5.51 14.91 2.85
CA ILE A 5 -4.83 13.60 2.97
C ILE A 5 -4.30 13.10 1.61
N SER A 6 -5.06 13.31 0.51
CA SER A 6 -4.60 12.97 -0.84
C SER A 6 -3.41 13.84 -1.27
N GLY A 7 -3.42 15.13 -0.93
CA GLY A 7 -2.30 16.04 -1.16
C GLY A 7 -1.06 15.66 -0.35
N ASN A 8 -1.23 15.13 0.85
CA ASN A 8 -0.11 14.71 1.71
C ASN A 8 0.54 13.42 1.24
N MET A 9 -0.24 12.46 0.75
CA MET A 9 0.33 11.28 0.09
C MET A 9 1.08 11.67 -1.18
N GLN A 10 0.53 12.57 -2.00
CA GLN A 10 1.24 13.07 -3.18
C GLN A 10 2.53 13.81 -2.82
N ARG A 11 2.56 14.60 -1.73
CA ARG A 11 3.79 15.24 -1.25
C ARG A 11 4.79 14.23 -0.69
N ALA A 12 4.35 13.23 0.08
CA ALA A 12 5.22 12.16 0.56
C ALA A 12 5.81 11.38 -0.62
N SER A 13 4.98 11.04 -1.62
CA SER A 13 5.42 10.40 -2.87
C SER A 13 6.37 11.28 -3.68
N ALA A 14 6.11 12.59 -3.77
CA ALA A 14 7.00 13.55 -4.42
C ALA A 14 8.34 13.69 -3.69
N MET A 15 8.35 13.63 -2.36
CA MET A 15 9.57 13.71 -1.55
C MET A 15 10.38 12.42 -1.56
N VAL A 16 9.73 11.26 -1.61
CA VAL A 16 10.41 9.99 -1.90
C VAL A 16 11.07 10.09 -3.27
N SER A 17 10.37 10.63 -4.28
CA SER A 17 10.93 10.82 -5.62
C SER A 17 12.05 11.87 -5.68
N SER A 18 12.00 12.96 -4.89
CA SER A 18 13.04 13.99 -4.89
C SER A 18 14.32 13.56 -4.16
N ASN A 19 14.19 12.82 -3.05
CA ASN A 19 15.33 12.27 -2.33
C ASN A 19 16.08 11.17 -3.11
N ILE A 20 15.52 10.74 -4.25
CA ILE A 20 16.06 9.69 -5.13
C ILE A 20 16.90 10.28 -6.28
N VAL A 21 16.86 11.60 -6.53
CA VAL A 21 17.47 12.23 -7.72
C VAL A 21 18.67 13.15 -7.42
N GLU A 22 18.96 13.48 -6.17
CA GLU A 22 20.07 14.39 -5.81
C GLU A 22 21.30 13.64 -5.27
N GLU A 23 22.08 13.03 -6.16
CA GLU A 23 23.43 12.53 -5.85
C GLU A 23 24.38 12.84 -7.01
N ASP A 24 24.52 14.13 -7.38
CA ASP A 24 25.55 14.62 -8.34
C ASP A 24 25.74 16.17 -8.30
N ALA A 25 25.44 16.82 -7.17
CA ALA A 25 25.69 18.26 -6.98
C ALA A 25 26.70 18.49 -5.86
N ASP A 26 27.98 18.54 -6.25
CA ASP A 26 29.11 18.85 -5.38
C ASP A 26 29.06 20.29 -4.81
N ASP A 27 29.37 20.37 -3.51
CA ASP A 27 29.99 21.47 -2.74
C ASP A 27 29.20 22.65 -2.14
N ASP A 28 27.91 22.92 -2.44
CA ASP A 28 27.21 24.08 -1.82
C ASP A 28 25.96 23.77 -0.96
N LEU A 29 25.54 22.50 -0.82
CA LEU A 29 24.34 22.12 -0.06
C LEU A 29 24.59 21.70 1.41
N ASP A 30 25.85 21.47 1.79
CA ASP A 30 26.22 20.99 3.14
C ASP A 30 25.95 22.04 4.25
N SER A 31 25.66 23.29 3.87
CA SER A 31 25.37 24.40 4.79
C SER A 31 23.87 24.63 5.04
N LEU A 32 22.95 24.07 4.25
CA LEU A 32 21.50 24.24 4.43
C LEU A 32 20.78 23.04 5.06
N GLN A 33 21.39 21.84 5.05
CA GLN A 33 20.80 20.65 5.66
C GLN A 33 21.16 20.44 7.14
N LYS A 34 22.17 21.12 7.69
CA LYS A 34 22.70 20.83 9.04
C LYS A 34 21.89 21.31 10.24
N ASN A 35 20.74 21.97 10.07
CA ASN A 35 19.99 22.53 11.22
C ASN A 35 18.45 22.44 11.18
N GLN A 36 17.85 21.64 10.30
CA GLN A 36 16.44 21.29 10.50
C GLN A 36 16.33 20.15 11.51
N THR A 37 16.26 20.50 12.79
CA THR A 37 15.79 19.59 13.83
C THR A 37 14.31 19.32 13.59
N TYR A 38 14.00 18.35 12.73
CA TYR A 38 12.65 17.82 12.61
C TYR A 38 12.27 17.21 13.96
N SER A 39 11.15 17.68 14.54
CA SER A 39 10.59 16.98 15.69
C SER A 39 10.22 15.56 15.25
N PRO A 40 10.61 14.52 16.00
CA PRO A 40 10.30 13.15 15.62
C PRO A 40 8.78 13.00 15.50
N VAL A 41 8.31 12.71 14.29
CA VAL A 41 6.88 12.50 14.03
C VAL A 41 6.50 11.14 14.59
N ASN A 42 5.47 11.09 15.44
CA ASN A 42 4.94 9.81 15.90
C ASN A 42 4.16 9.13 14.77
N LEU A 43 4.70 8.05 14.21
CA LEU A 43 4.10 7.29 13.12
C LEU A 43 3.29 6.07 13.60
N THR A 44 3.30 5.81 14.91
CA THR A 44 2.60 4.67 15.50
C THR A 44 1.22 5.07 16.04
N TYR A 45 0.40 4.06 16.30
CA TYR A 45 -0.89 4.19 16.96
C TYR A 45 -1.13 3.04 17.93
N THR A 46 -1.97 3.27 18.95
CA THR A 46 -2.47 2.19 19.81
C THR A 46 -3.63 1.47 19.12
N PRO A 47 -3.55 0.15 18.86
CA PRO A 47 -4.62 -0.57 18.18
C PRO A 47 -5.92 -0.58 18.97
N SER A 48 -7.04 -0.41 18.27
CA SER A 48 -8.38 -0.52 18.84
C SER A 48 -9.27 -1.44 18.00
N SER A 49 -9.65 -2.59 18.55
CA SER A 49 -10.51 -3.55 17.85
C SER A 49 -11.89 -2.99 17.49
N ALA A 50 -12.42 -2.06 18.29
CA ALA A 50 -13.65 -1.34 17.98
C ALA A 50 -13.48 -0.47 16.73
N ARG A 51 -12.33 0.20 16.58
CA ARG A 51 -12.00 1.01 15.40
C ARG A 51 -11.74 0.14 14.20
N THR A 52 -10.99 -0.95 14.33
CA THR A 52 -10.76 -1.91 13.24
C THR A 52 -12.09 -2.37 12.64
N ARG A 53 -13.05 -2.76 13.48
CA ARG A 53 -14.38 -3.15 13.02
C ARG A 53 -15.11 -2.02 12.29
N ALA A 54 -15.05 -0.79 12.82
CA ALA A 54 -15.67 0.37 12.19
C ALA A 54 -15.02 0.72 10.84
N ASN A 55 -13.69 0.65 10.75
CA ASN A 55 -12.91 0.90 9.54
C ASN A 55 -13.26 -0.12 8.45
N MET A 56 -13.33 -1.41 8.80
CA MET A 56 -13.73 -2.47 7.85
C MET A 56 -15.16 -2.28 7.35
N GLN A 57 -16.10 -1.94 8.24
CA GLN A 57 -17.47 -1.64 7.83
C GLN A 57 -17.55 -0.43 6.89
N ALA A 58 -16.77 0.62 7.16
CA ALA A 58 -16.69 1.80 6.31
C ALA A 58 -16.09 1.46 4.93
N PHE A 59 -15.03 0.64 4.90
CA PHE A 59 -14.41 0.14 3.68
C PHE A 59 -15.41 -0.66 2.82
N ILE A 60 -16.12 -1.62 3.41
CA ILE A 60 -17.16 -2.41 2.72
C ILE A 60 -18.28 -1.50 2.21
N ALA A 61 -18.74 -0.56 3.03
CA ALA A 61 -19.78 0.40 2.64
C ALA A 61 -19.35 1.28 1.47
N HIS A 62 -18.06 1.63 1.40
CA HIS A 62 -17.49 2.36 0.27
C HIS A 62 -17.42 1.46 -0.98
N ALA A 63 -16.87 0.25 -0.87
CA ALA A 63 -16.77 -0.70 -1.98
C ALA A 63 -18.13 -0.99 -2.64
N ARG A 64 -19.21 -1.09 -1.84
CA ARG A 64 -20.59 -1.23 -2.34
C ARG A 64 -21.05 -0.05 -3.20
N LYS A 65 -20.60 1.18 -2.89
CA LYS A 65 -20.97 2.39 -3.64
C LYS A 65 -20.20 2.49 -4.96
N SER A 66 -19.00 1.93 -5.03
CA SER A 66 -18.12 2.01 -6.20
C SER A 66 -18.50 1.07 -7.35
N GLY A 67 -19.41 0.12 -7.15
CA GLY A 67 -19.98 -0.69 -8.24
C GLY A 67 -20.72 -1.95 -7.78
N ALA A 68 -21.64 -2.43 -8.61
CA ALA A 68 -22.36 -3.68 -8.36
C ALA A 68 -21.42 -4.90 -8.43
N GLY A 69 -21.44 -5.76 -7.40
CA GLY A 69 -20.65 -7.00 -7.30
C GLY A 69 -19.42 -6.91 -6.40
N GLN A 70 -18.65 -5.82 -6.48
CA GLN A 70 -17.40 -5.65 -5.70
C GLN A 70 -17.66 -5.59 -4.19
N GLY A 71 -18.72 -4.91 -3.77
CA GLY A 71 -19.06 -4.79 -2.36
C GLY A 71 -19.46 -6.10 -1.68
N ALA A 72 -20.14 -7.01 -2.38
CA ALA A 72 -20.59 -8.29 -1.82
C ALA A 72 -19.43 -9.29 -1.70
N GLN A 73 -18.58 -9.39 -2.73
CA GLN A 73 -17.38 -10.24 -2.68
C GLN A 73 -16.37 -9.73 -1.65
N MET A 74 -16.18 -8.41 -1.57
CA MET A 74 -15.32 -7.80 -0.56
C MET A 74 -15.85 -8.00 0.86
N GLU A 75 -17.16 -7.89 1.05
CA GLU A 75 -17.79 -8.20 2.33
C GLU A 75 -17.62 -9.67 2.71
N GLN A 76 -17.77 -10.59 1.76
CA GLN A 76 -17.55 -12.02 1.99
C GLN A 76 -16.09 -12.30 2.36
N LEU A 77 -15.14 -11.68 1.65
CA LEU A 77 -13.71 -11.80 1.93
C LEU A 77 -13.37 -11.25 3.31
N LEU A 78 -13.68 -9.98 3.56
CA LEU A 78 -13.33 -9.32 4.82
C LEU A 78 -14.16 -9.80 6.01
N GLY A 79 -15.31 -10.43 5.76
CA GLY A 79 -16.11 -11.09 6.78
C GLY A 79 -15.64 -12.48 7.17
N SER A 80 -14.80 -13.12 6.33
CA SER A 80 -14.29 -14.49 6.56
C SER A 80 -12.84 -14.55 7.04
N VAL A 81 -12.10 -13.45 6.97
CA VAL A 81 -10.68 -13.39 7.36
C VAL A 81 -10.39 -12.15 8.22
N ASP A 82 -9.53 -12.31 9.22
CA ASP A 82 -8.90 -11.18 9.91
C ASP A 82 -7.80 -10.60 9.00
N ALA A 83 -8.21 -9.75 8.04
CA ALA A 83 -7.31 -9.20 7.02
C ALA A 83 -6.15 -8.42 7.64
N VAL A 84 -6.42 -7.62 8.67
CA VAL A 84 -5.39 -6.84 9.39
C VAL A 84 -4.47 -7.77 10.17
N GLY A 85 -5.00 -8.80 10.83
CA GLY A 85 -4.20 -9.82 11.50
C GLY A 85 -3.27 -10.58 10.56
N LEU A 86 -3.80 -11.01 9.41
CA LEU A 86 -3.08 -11.76 8.37
C LEU A 86 -1.92 -10.95 7.78
N VAL A 87 -2.20 -9.74 7.30
CA VAL A 87 -1.15 -8.86 6.74
C VAL A 87 -0.17 -8.45 7.83
N GLY A 88 -0.64 -8.19 9.05
CA GLY A 88 0.23 -7.88 10.18
C GLY A 88 1.21 -9.02 10.50
N GLY A 89 0.77 -10.28 10.43
CA GLY A 89 1.67 -11.42 10.61
C GLY A 89 2.75 -11.50 9.52
N ALA A 90 2.39 -11.18 8.28
CA ALA A 90 3.36 -11.11 7.19
C ALA A 90 4.37 -9.97 7.36
N MET A 91 3.88 -8.79 7.77
CA MET A 91 4.69 -7.63 8.11
C MET A 91 5.70 -7.95 9.21
N ASP A 92 5.26 -8.60 10.29
CA ASP A 92 6.14 -8.99 11.40
C ASP A 92 7.30 -9.89 10.91
N GLY A 93 7.02 -10.83 10.00
CA GLY A 93 8.05 -11.68 9.39
C GLY A 93 9.09 -10.93 8.54
N MET A 94 8.78 -9.70 8.12
CA MET A 94 9.69 -8.79 7.41
C MET A 94 10.37 -7.78 8.34
N GLY A 95 10.09 -7.84 9.65
CA GLY A 95 10.54 -6.86 10.62
C GLY A 95 9.80 -5.53 10.52
N LEU A 96 8.57 -5.53 9.98
CA LEU A 96 7.70 -4.37 9.92
C LEU A 96 6.69 -4.41 11.07
N ASP A 97 6.66 -3.37 11.90
CA ASP A 97 5.59 -3.09 12.85
C ASP A 97 4.25 -2.78 12.16
N ARG A 98 3.26 -3.65 12.35
CA ARG A 98 1.88 -3.48 11.87
C ARG A 98 1.15 -2.25 12.42
N ASN A 99 1.62 -1.69 13.55
CA ASN A 99 1.01 -0.52 14.20
C ASN A 99 1.69 0.80 13.79
N ASN A 100 2.51 0.78 12.75
CA ASN A 100 3.19 1.93 12.18
C ASN A 100 2.66 2.20 10.75
N VAL A 101 2.15 3.42 10.51
CA VAL A 101 1.56 3.79 9.22
C VAL A 101 2.58 3.74 8.09
N ALA A 102 3.83 4.14 8.33
CA ALA A 102 4.88 4.10 7.32
C ALA A 102 5.23 2.67 6.91
N HIS A 103 5.12 1.72 7.84
CA HIS A 103 5.35 0.31 7.57
C HIS A 103 4.21 -0.32 6.75
N ALA A 104 2.96 -0.01 7.09
CA ALA A 104 1.81 -0.42 6.27
C ALA A 104 1.88 0.18 4.85
N TYR A 105 2.33 1.43 4.75
CA TYR A 105 2.58 2.11 3.48
C TYR A 105 3.67 1.41 2.67
N ALA A 106 4.80 1.05 3.31
CA ALA A 106 5.88 0.31 2.66
C ALA A 106 5.41 -1.05 2.12
N MET A 107 4.62 -1.80 2.90
CA MET A 107 4.01 -3.05 2.47
C MET A 107 3.16 -2.86 1.21
N TYR A 108 2.22 -1.92 1.26
CA TYR A 108 1.33 -1.62 0.14
C TYR A 108 2.10 -1.25 -1.14
N TRP A 109 3.08 -0.34 -1.06
CA TRP A 109 3.80 0.11 -2.26
C TRP A 109 4.77 -0.92 -2.82
N ALA A 110 5.36 -1.78 -1.98
CA ALA A 110 6.20 -2.87 -2.45
C ALA A 110 5.40 -3.84 -3.32
N VAL A 111 4.21 -4.25 -2.86
CA VAL A 111 3.30 -5.13 -3.63
C VAL A 111 2.85 -4.41 -4.91
N TYR A 112 2.51 -3.12 -4.82
CA TYR A 112 2.03 -2.36 -5.98
C TYR A 112 3.12 -2.14 -7.04
N TRP A 113 4.37 -1.87 -6.62
CA TRP A 113 5.54 -1.83 -7.51
C TRP A 113 5.80 -3.19 -8.15
N GLY A 114 5.65 -4.28 -7.38
CA GLY A 114 5.77 -5.65 -7.88
C GLY A 114 4.80 -5.94 -9.02
N LEU A 115 3.51 -5.61 -8.84
CA LEU A 115 2.51 -5.69 -9.91
C LEU A 115 2.89 -4.84 -11.14
N ALA A 116 3.33 -3.60 -10.93
CA ALA A 116 3.74 -2.71 -12.02
C ALA A 116 4.89 -3.30 -12.86
N ASN A 117 5.87 -3.92 -12.20
CA ASN A 117 7.07 -4.46 -12.82
C ASN A 117 7.01 -5.98 -13.09
N LYS A 118 5.88 -6.63 -12.80
CA LYS A 118 5.68 -8.08 -12.90
C LYS A 118 6.71 -8.87 -12.09
N VAL A 119 7.07 -8.33 -10.93
CA VAL A 119 7.92 -8.99 -9.93
C VAL A 119 6.99 -9.46 -8.83
N TYR A 120 6.86 -10.78 -8.70
CA TYR A 120 5.92 -11.39 -7.74
C TYR A 120 6.63 -12.23 -6.68
N ASP A 121 7.96 -12.28 -6.74
CA ASP A 121 8.77 -12.83 -5.66
C ASP A 121 8.73 -11.86 -4.48
N ARG A 122 8.73 -12.43 -3.28
CA ARG A 122 8.71 -11.66 -2.06
C ARG A 122 10.02 -10.88 -1.92
N PRO A 123 9.97 -9.55 -1.65
CA PRO A 123 11.18 -8.80 -1.33
C PRO A 123 11.81 -9.27 -0.02
N SER A 124 13.12 -9.13 0.10
CA SER A 124 13.82 -9.43 1.36
C SER A 124 13.32 -8.56 2.52
N SER A 125 13.47 -9.04 3.76
CA SER A 125 13.15 -8.25 4.96
C SER A 125 13.94 -6.94 5.02
N ARG A 126 15.19 -6.93 4.54
CA ARG A 126 16.04 -5.73 4.55
C ARG A 126 15.59 -4.71 3.50
N ALA A 127 15.21 -5.14 2.30
CA ALA A 127 14.57 -4.29 1.29
C ALA A 127 13.28 -3.65 1.84
N MET A 128 12.41 -4.44 2.46
CA MET A 128 11.16 -3.94 3.05
C MET A 128 11.39 -2.93 4.17
N GLN A 129 12.35 -3.18 5.07
CA GLN A 129 12.73 -2.22 6.11
C GLN A 129 13.35 -0.95 5.52
N ALA A 130 14.04 -1.03 4.38
CA ALA A 130 14.57 0.14 3.71
C ALA A 130 13.48 1.02 3.10
N VAL A 131 12.47 0.40 2.46
CA VAL A 131 11.26 1.10 2.00
C VAL A 131 10.51 1.73 3.17
N ALA A 132 10.38 1.01 4.30
CA ALA A 132 9.78 1.54 5.52
C ALA A 132 10.50 2.82 5.98
N ARG A 133 11.83 2.80 6.09
CA ARG A 133 12.61 4.01 6.44
C ARG A 133 12.44 5.16 5.45
N GLN A 134 12.31 4.87 4.15
CA GLN A 134 12.00 5.89 3.14
C GLN A 134 10.62 6.51 3.38
N ALA A 135 9.61 5.68 3.65
CA ALA A 135 8.27 6.13 3.98
C ALA A 135 8.25 6.96 5.27
N GLU A 136 8.96 6.53 6.32
CA GLU A 136 9.07 7.27 7.59
C GLU A 136 9.61 8.69 7.36
N ARG A 137 10.65 8.85 6.54
CA ARG A 137 11.18 10.18 6.17
C ARG A 137 10.14 11.02 5.43
N GLY A 138 9.40 10.40 4.50
CA GLY A 138 8.34 11.07 3.74
C GLY A 138 7.14 11.50 4.60
N PHE A 139 6.81 10.75 5.65
CA PHE A 139 5.79 11.16 6.62
C PHE A 139 6.33 12.21 7.61
N ALA A 140 7.60 12.11 8.01
CA ALA A 140 8.22 13.03 8.95
C ALA A 140 8.30 14.48 8.42
N SER A 141 8.35 14.65 7.10
CA SER A 141 8.31 15.97 6.45
C SER A 141 6.90 16.56 6.32
N SER A 142 5.85 15.82 6.69
CA SER A 142 4.46 16.28 6.62
C SER A 142 3.95 16.76 7.98
N ALA A 143 3.86 18.09 8.14
CA ALA A 143 3.33 18.71 9.36
C ALA A 143 1.87 18.31 9.66
N GLU A 144 1.07 18.06 8.62
CA GLU A 144 -0.32 17.63 8.78
C GLU A 144 -0.41 16.17 9.26
N PHE A 145 0.47 15.30 8.77
CA PHE A 145 0.55 13.94 9.30
C PHE A 145 0.99 13.94 10.76
N ALA A 146 1.93 14.81 11.12
CA ALA A 146 2.33 15.00 12.51
C ALA A 146 1.16 15.41 13.43
N ALA A 147 0.18 16.14 12.90
CA ALA A 147 -1.03 16.54 13.61
C ALA A 147 -2.16 15.48 13.59
N SER A 148 -2.00 14.37 12.87
CA SER A 148 -3.03 13.34 12.74
C SER A 148 -3.24 12.58 14.06
N SER A 149 -4.49 12.27 14.38
CA SER A 149 -4.82 11.50 15.59
C SER A 149 -4.40 10.04 15.46
N GLU A 150 -4.26 9.32 16.58
CA GLU A 150 -4.03 7.87 16.54
C GLU A 150 -5.14 7.12 15.80
N ALA A 151 -6.38 7.62 15.87
CA ALA A 151 -7.51 7.03 15.15
C ALA A 151 -7.35 7.16 13.63
N ASP A 152 -6.88 8.32 13.16
CA ASP A 152 -6.64 8.54 11.73
C ASP A 152 -5.47 7.69 11.23
N LYS A 153 -4.43 7.56 12.05
CA LYS A 153 -3.28 6.70 11.77
C LYS A 153 -3.67 5.22 11.69
N GLN A 154 -4.45 4.74 12.66
CA GLN A 154 -4.95 3.37 12.65
C GLN A 154 -5.78 3.08 11.40
N MET A 155 -6.72 3.97 11.07
CA MET A 155 -7.56 3.82 9.88
C MET A 155 -6.73 3.78 8.60
N MET A 156 -5.74 4.69 8.46
CA MET A 156 -4.87 4.73 7.29
C MET A 156 -4.03 3.45 7.17
N ALA A 157 -3.42 2.98 8.26
CA ALA A 157 -2.62 1.75 8.24
C ALA A 157 -3.46 0.53 7.87
N GLU A 158 -4.64 0.37 8.49
CA GLU A 158 -5.52 -0.76 8.22
C GLU A 158 -6.06 -0.75 6.79
N GLU A 159 -6.37 0.41 6.22
CA GLU A 159 -6.74 0.54 4.81
C GLU A 159 -5.59 0.12 3.87
N LEU A 160 -4.36 0.58 4.16
CA LEU A 160 -3.17 0.18 3.41
C LEU A 160 -2.93 -1.33 3.48
N MET A 161 -3.11 -1.94 4.66
CA MET A 161 -2.97 -3.38 4.85
C MET A 161 -4.02 -4.16 4.07
N VAL A 162 -5.30 -3.75 4.13
CA VAL A 162 -6.37 -4.38 3.33
C VAL A 162 -6.09 -4.26 1.83
N ASN A 163 -5.66 -3.09 1.37
CA ASN A 163 -5.30 -2.91 -0.03
C ASN A 163 -4.09 -3.76 -0.44
N ALA A 164 -3.08 -3.89 0.44
CA ALA A 164 -1.95 -4.78 0.20
C ALA A 164 -2.40 -6.23 0.05
N LEU A 165 -3.31 -6.72 0.92
CA LEU A 165 -3.88 -8.07 0.81
C LEU A 165 -4.60 -8.29 -0.53
N ILE A 166 -5.39 -7.31 -0.96
CA ILE A 166 -6.10 -7.39 -2.24
C ILE A 166 -5.09 -7.46 -3.38
N LEU A 167 -4.10 -6.56 -3.43
CA LEU A 167 -3.09 -6.56 -4.49
C LEU A 167 -2.21 -7.83 -4.48
N ASP A 168 -1.94 -8.39 -3.31
CA ASP A 168 -1.22 -9.66 -3.16
C ASP A 168 -2.01 -10.82 -3.78
N SER A 169 -3.32 -10.91 -3.51
CA SER A 169 -4.19 -11.92 -4.15
C SER A 169 -4.22 -11.80 -5.68
N VAL A 170 -4.16 -10.57 -6.20
CA VAL A 170 -4.08 -10.32 -7.64
C VAL A 170 -2.71 -10.69 -8.21
N SER A 171 -1.64 -10.51 -7.42
CA SER A 171 -0.29 -10.92 -7.79
C SER A 171 -0.21 -12.44 -7.95
N GLU A 172 -0.85 -13.22 -7.08
CA GLU A 172 -0.94 -14.68 -7.21
C GLU A 172 -1.64 -15.12 -8.50
N GLU A 173 -2.75 -14.47 -8.88
CA GLU A 173 -3.39 -14.74 -10.17
C GLU A 173 -2.48 -14.35 -11.34
N ALA A 174 -1.83 -13.19 -11.25
CA ALA A 174 -0.93 -12.68 -12.28
C ALA A 174 0.32 -13.57 -12.51
N LYS A 175 0.78 -14.32 -11.50
CA LYS A 175 1.87 -15.31 -11.65
C LYS A 175 1.53 -16.39 -12.68
N THR A 176 0.26 -16.79 -12.78
CA THR A 176 -0.17 -17.89 -13.66
C THR A 176 -0.97 -17.42 -14.87
N ASN A 177 -1.48 -16.19 -14.86
CA ASN A 177 -2.30 -15.62 -15.93
C ASN A 177 -1.64 -14.38 -16.56
N LYS A 178 -1.05 -14.56 -17.75
CA LYS A 178 -0.37 -13.48 -18.48
C LYS A 178 -1.28 -12.30 -18.83
N ALA A 179 -2.56 -12.53 -19.12
CA ALA A 179 -3.47 -11.43 -19.46
C ALA A 179 -3.72 -10.52 -18.26
N VAL A 180 -3.90 -11.12 -17.07
CA VAL A 180 -4.03 -10.39 -15.80
C VAL A 180 -2.73 -9.66 -15.48
N ALA A 181 -1.58 -10.32 -15.61
CA ALA A 181 -0.27 -9.69 -15.42
C ALA A 181 -0.06 -8.45 -16.30
N ASP A 182 -0.36 -8.54 -17.60
CA ASP A 182 -0.18 -7.43 -18.54
C ASP A 182 -1.12 -6.25 -18.21
N GLN A 183 -2.38 -6.55 -17.87
CA GLN A 183 -3.37 -5.54 -17.52
C GLN A 183 -3.03 -4.85 -16.20
N MET A 184 -2.68 -5.61 -15.17
CA MET A 184 -2.35 -5.09 -13.85
C MET A 184 -1.06 -4.29 -13.87
N ALA A 185 -0.04 -4.72 -14.62
CA ALA A 185 1.17 -3.94 -14.81
C ALA A 185 0.86 -2.57 -15.44
N LYS A 186 0.06 -2.54 -16.51
CA LYS A 186 -0.35 -1.28 -17.15
C LYS A 186 -1.13 -0.37 -16.20
N ALA A 187 -2.13 -0.91 -15.51
CA ALA A 187 -2.96 -0.13 -14.58
C ALA A 187 -2.15 0.39 -13.39
N SER A 188 -1.22 -0.42 -12.87
CA SER A 188 -0.33 -0.03 -11.77
C SER A 188 0.65 1.06 -12.17
N MET A 189 1.21 0.99 -13.38
CA MET A 189 2.06 2.05 -13.94
C MET A 189 1.31 3.35 -14.16
N GLU A 190 0.06 3.30 -14.62
CA GLU A 190 -0.77 4.50 -14.77
C GLU A 190 -1.11 5.11 -13.41
N GLY A 191 -1.47 4.26 -12.44
CA GLY A 191 -1.83 4.65 -11.09
C GLY A 191 -0.68 5.24 -10.30
N SER A 192 0.52 4.66 -10.38
CA SER A 192 1.71 5.19 -9.72
C SER A 192 2.04 6.60 -10.20
N ARG A 193 2.01 6.83 -11.53
CA ARG A 193 2.25 8.16 -12.12
C ARG A 193 1.23 9.20 -11.66
N LYS A 194 -0.05 8.83 -11.54
CA LYS A 194 -1.10 9.70 -10.99
C LYS A 194 -0.88 10.05 -9.51
N SER A 195 -0.21 9.15 -8.78
CA SER A 195 0.18 9.37 -7.38
C SER A 195 1.53 10.08 -7.22
N GLY A 196 2.20 10.42 -8.33
CA GLY A 196 3.52 11.08 -8.32
C GLY A 196 4.70 10.14 -8.12
N LEU A 197 4.53 8.84 -8.33
CA LEU A 197 5.61 7.84 -8.33
C LEU A 197 5.87 7.33 -9.75
N GLU A 198 7.15 7.20 -10.11
CA GLU A 198 7.57 6.70 -11.43
C GLU A 198 8.13 5.28 -11.32
N PHE A 199 7.26 4.29 -11.14
CA PHE A 199 7.64 2.89 -10.95
C PHE A 199 8.43 2.26 -12.10
N ASP A 200 8.30 2.79 -13.31
CA ASP A 200 9.10 2.39 -14.47
C ASP A 200 10.56 2.87 -14.39
N LYS A 201 10.83 3.88 -13.57
CA LYS A 201 12.17 4.43 -13.32
C LYS A 201 12.78 3.99 -11.99
N MET A 202 12.09 3.14 -11.24
CA MET A 202 12.55 2.68 -9.92
C MET A 202 12.74 1.17 -9.92
N THR A 203 13.72 0.72 -9.13
CA THR A 203 13.88 -0.69 -8.78
C THR A 203 13.90 -0.84 -7.25
N LEU A 204 13.45 -1.99 -6.76
CA LEU A 204 13.50 -2.33 -5.34
C LEU A 204 14.79 -3.11 -5.04
N THR A 205 15.58 -2.61 -4.09
CA THR A 205 16.85 -3.19 -3.65
C THR A 205 16.90 -3.27 -2.13
N GLU A 206 18.00 -3.78 -1.59
CA GLU A 206 18.28 -3.75 -0.15
C GLU A 206 18.41 -2.34 0.46
N GLU A 207 18.44 -1.30 -0.39
CA GLU A 207 18.44 0.11 -0.01
C GLU A 207 17.05 0.76 -0.13
N GLY A 208 16.05 -0.03 -0.55
CA GLY A 208 14.68 0.41 -0.78
C GLY A 208 14.43 0.70 -2.26
N PHE A 209 13.52 1.62 -2.55
CA PHE A 209 13.31 2.10 -3.92
C PHE A 209 14.45 3.04 -4.33
N VAL A 210 15.11 2.70 -5.43
CA VAL A 210 16.25 3.45 -5.99
C VAL A 210 16.05 3.66 -7.49
N PRO A 211 16.74 4.63 -8.14
CA PRO A 211 16.64 4.81 -9.58
C PRO A 211 17.08 3.54 -10.30
N LYS A 212 16.38 3.19 -11.39
CA LYS A 212 16.73 2.04 -12.20
C LYS A 212 18.11 2.25 -12.82
N GLY A 213 19.02 1.29 -12.61
CA GLY A 213 20.41 1.37 -13.05
C GLY A 213 21.41 1.83 -11.98
N SER A 214 20.95 2.15 -10.76
CA SER A 214 21.84 2.30 -9.61
C SER A 214 22.47 0.95 -9.23
N LYS A 215 23.69 0.98 -8.66
CA LYS A 215 24.42 -0.21 -8.21
C LYS A 215 23.91 -0.69 -6.84
N GLY A 216 22.64 -1.05 -6.73
CA GLY A 216 22.10 -1.72 -5.55
C GLY A 216 22.18 -3.25 -5.69
N SER A 217 22.25 -3.98 -4.58
CA SER A 217 22.04 -5.43 -4.58
C SER A 217 20.55 -5.73 -4.79
N ASP A 218 20.23 -6.56 -5.79
CA ASP A 218 18.84 -6.89 -6.15
C ASP A 218 18.10 -7.55 -4.97
N ALA A 219 16.88 -7.08 -4.68
CA ALA A 219 16.08 -7.55 -3.55
C ALA A 219 15.61 -9.02 -3.68
N SER A 220 15.71 -9.61 -4.88
CA SER A 220 15.31 -11.00 -5.16
C SER A 220 16.35 -12.05 -4.79
N ASP A 221 17.58 -11.65 -4.46
CA ASP A 221 18.67 -12.60 -4.14
C ASP A 221 18.60 -13.14 -2.70
N ALA A 222 17.68 -12.65 -1.87
CA ALA A 222 17.51 -13.08 -0.49
C ALA A 222 16.61 -14.32 -0.37
N LYS A 223 17.21 -15.45 0.03
CA LYS A 223 16.59 -16.79 0.01
C LYS A 223 15.78 -17.18 1.26
N ASP A 224 15.46 -16.25 2.16
CA ASP A 224 15.30 -16.58 3.58
C ASP A 224 13.90 -16.45 4.22
N ALA A 225 12.81 -16.23 3.48
CA ALA A 225 11.48 -16.12 4.10
C ALA A 225 10.46 -17.12 3.54
N ALA A 226 9.99 -18.04 4.38
CA ALA A 226 8.75 -18.78 4.13
C ALA A 226 7.58 -17.81 3.99
N ASP A 227 6.61 -18.08 3.11
CA ASP A 227 5.54 -17.17 2.73
C ASP A 227 4.27 -17.33 3.60
N PRO A 228 4.02 -16.43 4.57
CA PRO A 228 2.83 -16.49 5.41
C PRO A 228 1.57 -15.94 4.71
N LEU A 229 1.69 -15.21 3.59
CA LEU A 229 0.54 -14.71 2.83
C LEU A 229 0.07 -15.75 1.79
N SER A 230 0.98 -16.54 1.23
CA SER A 230 0.65 -17.66 0.33
C SER A 230 -0.12 -18.79 1.03
N SER A 231 -0.08 -18.86 2.37
CA SER A 231 -0.96 -19.74 3.15
C SER A 231 -2.45 -19.37 3.02
N GLY A 232 -2.75 -18.17 2.49
CA GLY A 232 -4.07 -17.65 2.14
C GLY A 232 -4.67 -18.23 0.86
N ASN A 233 -4.33 -19.46 0.47
CA ASN A 233 -4.98 -20.18 -0.63
C ASN A 233 -6.52 -20.37 -0.41
N ALA A 234 -7.05 -19.93 0.74
CA ALA A 234 -8.48 -19.80 1.02
C ALA A 234 -9.23 -18.85 0.06
N LEU A 235 -8.52 -17.93 -0.59
CA LEU A 235 -9.10 -17.05 -1.61
C LEU A 235 -9.26 -17.70 -3.00
N ALA A 236 -8.45 -18.73 -3.30
CA ALA A 236 -8.42 -19.40 -4.61
C ALA A 236 -9.03 -20.81 -4.59
N SER A 237 -9.15 -21.46 -3.43
CA SER A 237 -9.76 -22.79 -3.32
C SER A 237 -11.25 -22.70 -2.99
N THR A 238 -12.06 -22.37 -4.00
CA THR A 238 -13.42 -22.94 -4.03
C THR A 238 -13.28 -24.34 -4.58
N ASP A 239 -13.11 -25.33 -3.70
CA ASP A 239 -13.32 -26.74 -4.03
C ASP A 239 -14.83 -26.96 -4.28
N GLY A 240 -15.28 -26.44 -5.43
CA GLY A 240 -16.60 -26.63 -6.00
C GLY A 240 -16.41 -27.40 -7.29
N ASP A 241 -16.92 -28.63 -7.29
CA ASP A 241 -16.97 -29.56 -8.42
C ASP A 241 -17.24 -28.82 -9.75
N GLY A 242 -16.33 -29.00 -10.71
CA GLY A 242 -16.03 -28.06 -11.80
C GLY A 242 -17.09 -27.93 -12.90
N LYS A 243 -18.31 -27.51 -12.57
CA LYS A 243 -19.31 -27.00 -13.52
C LYS A 243 -20.06 -25.84 -12.88
N ASP A 244 -19.79 -24.63 -13.38
CA ASP A 244 -20.60 -23.40 -13.28
C ASP A 244 -20.15 -22.24 -12.37
N SER A 245 -19.06 -22.33 -11.61
CA SER A 245 -18.55 -21.17 -10.84
C SER A 245 -17.74 -20.20 -11.73
N LYS A 246 -18.43 -19.28 -12.41
CA LYS A 246 -17.87 -18.14 -13.17
C LYS A 246 -17.62 -16.90 -12.30
N ASP A 247 -17.52 -17.05 -10.99
CA ASP A 247 -17.61 -15.93 -10.05
C ASP A 247 -16.26 -15.44 -9.51
N GLY A 248 -15.17 -15.71 -10.23
CA GLY A 248 -13.90 -14.99 -10.01
C GLY A 248 -14.04 -13.50 -10.35
N LEU A 249 -13.25 -12.64 -9.71
CA LEU A 249 -13.20 -11.22 -10.07
C LEU A 249 -12.95 -11.10 -11.56
N SER A 250 -13.88 -10.48 -12.28
CA SER A 250 -13.69 -10.26 -13.72
C SER A 250 -12.45 -9.40 -13.95
N THR A 251 -11.78 -9.62 -15.07
CA THR A 251 -10.68 -8.80 -15.60
C THR A 251 -10.99 -7.29 -15.52
N THR A 252 -12.26 -6.90 -15.68
CA THR A 252 -12.73 -5.51 -15.55
C THR A 252 -12.76 -5.02 -14.09
N GLN A 253 -13.14 -5.87 -13.14
CA GLN A 253 -13.13 -5.55 -11.70
C GLN A 253 -11.70 -5.40 -11.18
N LEU A 254 -10.77 -6.25 -11.62
CA LEU A 254 -9.34 -6.16 -11.29
C LEU A 254 -8.72 -4.84 -11.76
N ALA A 255 -9.01 -4.41 -12.99
CA ALA A 255 -8.56 -3.11 -13.47
C ALA A 255 -9.18 -1.92 -12.73
N LEU A 256 -10.44 -2.03 -12.26
CA LEU A 256 -11.06 -0.98 -11.47
C LEU A 256 -10.41 -0.84 -10.09
N ILE A 257 -10.05 -1.96 -9.46
CA ILE A 257 -9.30 -1.99 -8.20
C ILE A 257 -7.93 -1.34 -8.37
N ALA A 258 -7.20 -1.67 -9.44
CA ALA A 258 -5.90 -1.08 -9.75
C ALA A 258 -5.97 0.42 -10.04
N ALA A 259 -7.00 0.86 -10.76
CA ALA A 259 -7.23 2.27 -11.06
C ALA A 259 -7.66 3.06 -9.81
N ALA A 260 -8.45 2.46 -8.92
CA ALA A 260 -8.84 3.07 -7.64
C ALA A 260 -7.65 3.17 -6.67
N ALA A 261 -6.81 2.14 -6.62
CA ALA A 261 -5.55 2.14 -5.87
C ALA A 261 -4.61 3.26 -6.34
N GLY A 262 -4.53 3.48 -7.66
CA GLY A 262 -3.69 4.51 -8.29
C GLY A 262 -4.22 5.95 -8.25
N ALA A 263 -5.54 6.13 -8.11
CA ALA A 263 -6.16 7.46 -8.03
C ALA A 263 -5.99 8.13 -6.64
N GLY A 264 -5.26 7.47 -5.73
CA GLY A 264 -5.07 7.90 -4.37
C GLY A 264 -6.27 7.55 -3.50
N LEU A 265 -5.98 7.15 -2.25
CA LEU A 265 -6.93 6.83 -1.17
C LEU A 265 -7.87 8.02 -0.79
N GLY A 266 -7.90 9.11 -1.58
CA GLY A 266 -8.73 10.29 -1.37
C GLY A 266 -10.22 10.09 -1.57
N GLY A 267 -10.66 8.96 -2.15
CA GLY A 267 -12.08 8.66 -2.38
C GLY A 267 -12.86 8.32 -1.10
N ILE A 268 -12.22 7.74 -0.08
CA ILE A 268 -12.90 7.26 1.14
C ILE A 268 -13.18 8.43 2.12
N PHE A 269 -12.37 9.48 2.07
CA PHE A 269 -12.41 10.53 3.08
C PHE A 269 -13.51 11.59 2.87
N LEU A 270 -14.14 11.73 1.71
CA LEU A 270 -15.03 12.89 1.46
C LEU A 270 -16.43 12.84 2.13
N ALA A 271 -16.85 11.75 2.77
CA ALA A 271 -18.24 11.60 3.24
C ALA A 271 -18.49 11.88 4.74
N GLY A 272 -17.47 12.19 5.55
CA GLY A 272 -17.57 12.18 7.01
C GLY A 272 -18.08 13.44 7.74
N LYS A 273 -18.39 14.57 7.07
CA LYS A 273 -18.66 15.84 7.79
C LYS A 273 -19.86 16.66 7.30
N ALA A 274 -20.98 16.02 6.97
CA ALA A 274 -22.22 16.73 6.63
C ALA A 274 -23.38 16.56 7.65
N ALA A 275 -23.22 15.77 8.72
CA ALA A 275 -24.28 15.58 9.72
C ALA A 275 -23.79 15.96 11.13
N GLY A 276 -23.92 17.23 11.49
CA GLY A 276 -23.57 17.68 12.84
C GLY A 276 -23.47 19.18 13.05
N ARG A 277 -24.37 19.97 12.46
CA ARG A 277 -24.63 21.35 12.93
C ARG A 277 -26.03 21.79 12.51
N LYS A 278 -27.00 21.48 13.36
CA LYS A 278 -28.27 22.18 13.47
C LYS A 278 -28.65 22.20 14.95
N GLY A 279 -28.93 23.40 15.46
CA GLY A 279 -29.42 23.65 16.82
C GLY A 279 -28.34 24.20 17.72
#